data_AF-X1IKL0-F1
#
_entry.id   AF-X1IKL0-F1
#
_cell.length_a   1.000
_cell.length_b   1.000
_cell.length_c   1.000
_cell.angle_alpha   90.00
_cell.angle_beta   90.00
_cell.angle_gamma   90.00
#
_symmetry.space_group_name_H-M   'P 1'
#
loop_
_entity.id
_entity.type
_entity.pdbx_description
1 polymer ?
#
loop_
_entity_poly.entity_id
_entity_poly.type
_entity_poly.pdbx_seq_one_letter_code
_entity_poly.pdbx_strand_id
1 'polypeptide(L)'
;EAIFKTVGTRVLVYSSENVSPFEEKPILFTFTIDIFDLFLRPTIFIMLIAFLSSIFVLIIKTRKREEDESVFKKEFIPTSEIREFCSLYEEKNALVLEIRKAENETKRKKMVKKTYKNLLTKNTTKIDQIKEEIIPFKKVLIETSDTYNNIIKKLDILDAERISVNDSLNLLESRYKRGKLPSKAAYQKLSDDFFNRRKKIDRTIGYLHRNPFS
;
A
#
# COMPACT_ATOMS: atom_id res chain seq x y z
N GLU A 1 -0.04 -0.28 -80.27
CA GLU A 1 0.29 -0.47 -78.85
C GLU A 1 -0.49 0.51 -78.00
N ALA A 2 -1.05 0.06 -76.89
CA ALA A 2 -1.64 0.93 -75.88
C ALA A 2 -0.93 0.66 -74.54
N ILE A 3 -0.34 1.69 -73.94
CA ILE A 3 0.32 1.59 -72.63
C ILE A 3 -0.69 2.02 -71.57
N PHE A 4 -1.18 1.07 -70.78
CA PHE A 4 -2.02 1.37 -69.62
C PHE A 4 -1.13 1.46 -68.37
N LYS A 5 -1.15 2.62 -67.72
CA LYS A 5 -0.41 2.86 -66.48
C LYS A 5 -1.39 2.86 -65.31
N THR A 6 -1.37 1.79 -64.53
CA THR A 6 -2.08 1.70 -63.24
C THR A 6 -1.03 1.80 -62.13
N VAL A 7 -1.36 2.46 -61.02
CA VAL A 7 -0.40 2.74 -59.93
C VAL A 7 0.27 1.43 -59.48
N GLY A 8 1.59 1.34 -59.67
CA GLY A 8 2.42 0.20 -59.24
C GLY A 8 2.73 -0.85 -60.32
N THR A 9 2.04 -0.85 -61.47
CA THR A 9 2.26 -1.86 -62.52
C THR A 9 2.06 -1.26 -63.91
N ARG A 10 3.05 -1.41 -64.79
CA ARG A 10 2.90 -1.08 -66.21
C ARG A 10 2.64 -2.37 -66.97
N VAL A 11 1.46 -2.48 -67.58
CA VAL A 11 1.07 -3.64 -68.38
C VAL A 11 1.15 -3.24 -69.85
N LEU A 12 1.96 -3.95 -70.62
CA LEU A 12 2.09 -3.78 -72.06
C LEU A 12 1.27 -4.86 -72.76
N VAL A 13 0.30 -4.45 -73.58
CA VAL A 13 -0.56 -5.36 -74.33
C VAL A 13 -0.28 -5.18 -75.82
N TYR A 14 0.14 -6.26 -76.47
CA TYR A 14 0.39 -6.32 -77.91
C TYR A 14 -0.57 -7.33 -78.55
N SER A 15 -1.20 -6.95 -79.66
CA SER A 15 -2.10 -7.82 -80.43
C SER A 15 -1.53 -8.05 -81.83
N SER A 16 -1.43 -9.30 -82.26
CA SER A 16 -0.96 -9.68 -83.60
C SER A 16 -2.02 -10.52 -84.30
N GLU A 17 -2.37 -10.17 -85.53
CA GLU A 17 -3.26 -10.99 -86.36
C GLU A 17 -2.44 -11.73 -87.43
N ASN A 18 -2.88 -12.96 -87.79
CA ASN A 18 -2.18 -13.96 -88.63
C ASN A 18 -0.83 -14.45 -88.09
N VAL A 19 -0.89 -15.40 -87.14
CA VAL A 19 0.28 -16.07 -86.56
C VAL A 19 0.42 -17.46 -87.18
N SER A 20 1.57 -17.77 -87.79
CA SER A 20 1.89 -19.09 -88.35
C SER A 20 2.61 -19.96 -87.31
N PRO A 21 2.34 -21.28 -87.19
CA PRO A 21 2.98 -22.15 -86.19
C PRO A 21 4.50 -22.31 -86.34
N PHE A 22 5.06 -21.91 -87.49
CA PHE A 22 6.47 -22.08 -87.84
C PHE A 22 7.29 -20.79 -87.76
N GLU A 23 6.69 -19.67 -87.33
CA GLU A 23 7.37 -18.36 -87.23
C GLU A 23 7.63 -18.00 -85.75
N GLU A 24 8.88 -18.13 -85.29
CA GLU A 24 9.28 -17.69 -83.95
C GLU A 24 9.69 -16.22 -83.98
N LYS A 25 8.88 -15.32 -83.38
CA LYS A 25 9.23 -13.90 -83.21
C LYS A 25 9.71 -13.63 -81.79
N PRO A 26 11.02 -13.40 -81.55
CA PRO A 26 11.50 -13.08 -80.22
C PRO A 26 11.07 -11.65 -79.84
N ILE A 27 10.31 -11.52 -78.76
CA ILE A 27 9.93 -10.20 -78.21
C ILE A 27 11.01 -9.76 -77.23
N LEU A 28 11.79 -8.76 -77.60
CA LEU A 28 12.85 -8.20 -76.76
C LEU A 28 12.32 -7.02 -75.95
N PHE A 29 12.23 -7.19 -74.64
CA PHE A 29 11.88 -6.12 -73.70
C PHE A 29 13.14 -5.52 -73.09
N THR A 30 13.37 -4.22 -73.32
CA THR A 30 14.38 -3.44 -72.60
C THR A 30 13.68 -2.61 -71.55
N PHE A 31 14.04 -2.80 -70.29
CA PHE A 31 13.48 -2.03 -69.18
C PHE A 31 14.61 -1.47 -68.34
N THR A 32 14.45 -0.22 -67.90
CA THR A 32 15.36 0.45 -66.98
C THR A 32 14.79 0.31 -65.57
N ILE A 33 15.53 -0.34 -64.68
CA ILE A 33 15.17 -0.44 -63.26
C ILE A 33 15.85 0.71 -62.53
N ASP A 34 15.08 1.55 -61.84
CA ASP A 34 15.65 2.52 -60.91
C ASP A 34 16.11 1.80 -59.65
N ILE A 35 17.42 1.77 -59.44
CA ILE A 35 18.09 1.11 -58.32
C ILE A 35 17.54 1.62 -56.97
N PHE A 36 17.16 2.90 -56.91
CA PHE A 36 16.56 3.52 -55.72
C PHE A 36 15.21 2.90 -55.33
N ASP A 37 14.35 2.54 -56.28
CA ASP A 37 13.04 1.92 -55.98
C ASP A 37 13.19 0.49 -55.46
N LEU A 38 14.24 -0.21 -55.91
CA LEU A 38 14.56 -1.56 -55.44
C LEU A 38 14.97 -1.57 -53.96
N PHE A 39 15.69 -0.55 -53.50
CA PHE A 39 16.15 -0.43 -52.12
C PHE A 39 15.16 0.27 -51.18
N LEU A 40 14.24 1.09 -51.70
CA LEU A 40 13.24 1.80 -50.89
C LEU A 40 12.32 0.84 -50.12
N ARG A 41 11.86 -0.24 -50.74
CA ARG A 41 10.96 -1.20 -50.09
C ARG A 41 11.60 -1.90 -48.87
N PRO A 42 12.77 -2.55 -48.99
CA PRO A 42 13.38 -3.22 -47.84
C PRO A 42 13.83 -2.24 -46.75
N THR A 43 14.29 -1.04 -47.10
CA THR A 43 14.73 -0.03 -46.11
C THR A 43 13.58 0.48 -45.26
N ILE A 44 12.39 0.69 -45.83
CA ILE A 44 11.18 1.07 -45.06
C ILE A 44 10.82 0.01 -44.02
N PHE A 45 10.88 -1.28 -44.38
CA PHE A 45 10.61 -2.37 -43.43
C PHE A 45 11.63 -2.43 -42.29
N ILE A 46 12.92 -2.27 -42.60
CA ILE A 46 13.98 -2.24 -41.58
C ILE A 46 13.77 -1.08 -40.61
N MET A 47 13.46 0.12 -41.14
CA MET A 47 13.19 1.30 -40.32
C MET A 47 11.97 1.09 -39.40
N LEU A 48 10.91 0.47 -39.90
CA LEU A 48 9.71 0.14 -39.11
C LEU A 48 10.04 -0.81 -37.95
N ILE A 49 10.78 -1.88 -38.22
CA ILE A 49 11.19 -2.87 -37.20
C ILE A 49 12.11 -2.23 -36.16
N ALA A 50 13.06 -1.40 -36.59
CA ALA A 50 13.95 -0.67 -35.69
C ALA A 50 13.18 0.29 -34.78
N PHE A 51 12.19 1.00 -35.33
CA PHE A 51 11.33 1.90 -34.57
C PHE A 51 10.49 1.17 -33.52
N LEU A 52 9.84 0.06 -33.90
CA LEU A 52 9.08 -0.79 -32.97
C LEU A 52 9.98 -1.36 -31.87
N SER A 53 11.18 -1.81 -32.22
CA SER A 53 12.15 -2.32 -31.26
C SER A 53 12.62 -1.23 -30.30
N SER A 54 12.85 -0.01 -30.78
CA SER A 54 13.19 1.14 -29.94
C SER A 54 12.07 1.50 -28.97
N ILE A 55 10.82 1.51 -29.42
CA ILE A 55 9.65 1.72 -28.55
C ILE A 55 9.55 0.61 -27.51
N PHE A 56 9.70 -0.65 -27.91
CA PHE A 56 9.66 -1.80 -27.01
C PHE A 56 10.76 -1.72 -25.93
N VAL A 57 11.99 -1.37 -26.34
CA VAL A 57 13.11 -1.15 -25.41
C VAL A 57 12.84 0.04 -24.49
N LEU A 58 12.25 1.13 -24.99
CA LEU A 58 11.85 2.27 -24.16
C LEU A 58 10.77 1.87 -23.15
N ILE A 59 9.75 1.10 -23.54
CA ILE A 59 8.71 0.59 -22.63
C ILE A 59 9.34 -0.29 -21.54
N ILE A 60 10.21 -1.23 -21.91
CA ILE A 60 10.92 -2.09 -20.95
C ILE A 60 11.80 -1.24 -20.02
N LYS A 61 12.57 -0.31 -20.56
CA LYS A 61 13.49 0.52 -19.77
C LYS A 61 12.74 1.47 -18.83
N THR A 62 11.58 1.97 -19.24
CA THR A 62 10.74 2.85 -18.40
C THR A 62 10.08 2.06 -17.29
N ARG A 63 9.52 0.88 -17.60
CA ARG A 63 8.96 -0.04 -16.59
C ARG A 63 10.01 -0.56 -15.61
N LYS A 64 11.23 -0.84 -16.09
CA LYS A 64 12.34 -1.27 -15.24
C LYS A 64 12.83 -0.16 -14.30
N ARG A 65 12.64 1.12 -14.65
CA ARG A 65 12.98 2.27 -13.79
C ARG A 65 11.98 2.46 -12.65
N GLU A 66 10.71 2.19 -12.90
CA GLU A 66 9.67 2.09 -11.85
C GLU A 66 9.89 0.84 -10.98
N GLU A 67 10.29 -0.27 -11.60
CA GLU A 67 10.63 -1.50 -10.87
C GLU A 67 11.94 -1.35 -10.07
N ASP A 68 12.98 -0.66 -10.54
CA ASP A 68 14.24 -0.44 -9.81
C ASP A 68 14.04 0.45 -8.55
N GLU A 69 13.11 1.41 -8.58
CA GLU A 69 12.66 2.12 -7.36
C GLU A 69 11.88 1.20 -6.40
N SER A 70 11.19 0.18 -6.92
CA SER A 70 10.43 -0.81 -6.11
C SER A 70 11.27 -2.00 -5.64
N VAL A 71 12.34 -2.36 -6.35
CA VAL A 71 13.21 -3.52 -6.08
C VAL A 71 14.27 -3.17 -5.05
N PHE A 72 14.73 -1.91 -5.00
CA PHE A 72 15.52 -1.42 -3.85
C PHE A 72 14.71 -1.41 -2.54
N LYS A 73 13.37 -1.48 -2.62
CA LYS A 73 12.49 -1.55 -1.45
C LYS A 73 12.32 -2.96 -0.90
N LYS A 74 12.94 -3.99 -1.49
CA LYS A 74 12.69 -5.37 -1.04
C LYS A 74 13.43 -5.78 0.23
N GLU A 75 14.36 -5.02 0.81
CA GLU A 75 15.03 -5.54 2.02
C GLU A 75 15.65 -4.53 3.01
N PHE A 76 15.10 -3.32 3.15
CA PHE A 76 15.25 -2.60 4.42
C PHE A 76 14.00 -2.79 5.26
N ILE A 77 13.82 -4.01 5.79
CA ILE A 77 12.90 -4.22 6.90
C ILE A 77 13.66 -3.77 8.16
N PRO A 78 13.27 -2.66 8.81
CA PRO A 78 13.97 -2.12 9.97
C PRO A 78 13.67 -3.00 11.19
N THR A 79 14.23 -4.21 11.21
CA THR A 79 13.89 -5.26 12.19
C THR A 79 14.21 -4.84 13.62
N SER A 80 15.25 -4.03 13.81
CA SER A 80 15.59 -3.39 15.08
C SER A 80 14.48 -2.44 15.54
N GLU A 81 14.07 -1.51 14.69
CA GLU A 81 13.11 -0.47 15.00
C GLU A 81 11.70 -1.05 15.19
N ILE A 82 11.36 -2.07 14.41
CA ILE A 82 10.18 -2.91 14.61
C ILE A 82 10.19 -3.48 16.02
N ARG A 83 11.30 -4.11 16.43
CA ARG A 83 11.39 -4.80 17.71
C ARG A 83 11.27 -3.82 18.86
N GLU A 84 11.99 -2.70 18.80
CA GLU A 84 11.94 -1.66 19.81
C GLU A 84 10.54 -1.02 19.89
N PHE A 85 9.93 -0.73 18.74
CA PHE A 85 8.55 -0.25 18.70
C PHE A 85 7.58 -1.23 19.37
N CYS A 86 7.65 -2.52 19.03
CA CYS A 86 6.77 -3.53 19.60
C CYS A 86 7.00 -3.68 21.11
N SER A 87 8.26 -3.74 21.55
CA SER A 87 8.62 -3.88 22.96
C SER A 87 8.12 -2.70 23.81
N LEU A 88 8.40 -1.46 23.38
CA LEU A 88 7.93 -0.25 24.04
C LEU A 88 6.40 -0.17 24.06
N TYR A 89 5.75 -0.54 22.96
CA TYR A 89 4.30 -0.53 22.88
C TYR A 89 3.67 -1.58 23.81
N GLU A 90 4.27 -2.77 23.91
CA GLU A 90 3.87 -3.83 24.84
C GLU A 90 4.03 -3.39 26.29
N GLU A 91 5.16 -2.77 26.66
CA GLU A 91 5.39 -2.24 27.99
C GLU A 91 4.35 -1.16 28.34
N LYS A 92 4.12 -0.19 27.45
CA LYS A 92 3.07 0.83 27.61
C LYS A 92 1.72 0.19 27.87
N ASN A 93 1.36 -0.82 27.08
CA ASN A 93 0.07 -1.49 27.21
C ASN A 93 -0.04 -2.26 28.54
N ALA A 94 1.03 -2.93 28.97
CA ALA A 94 1.09 -3.61 30.26
C ALA A 94 0.88 -2.65 31.44
N LEU A 95 1.58 -1.50 31.43
CA LEU A 95 1.44 -0.47 32.47
C LEU A 95 0.01 0.09 32.54
N VAL A 96 -0.64 0.32 31.40
CA VAL A 96 -2.04 0.75 31.36
C VAL A 96 -2.98 -0.30 31.95
N LEU A 97 -2.76 -1.58 31.65
CA LEU A 97 -3.56 -2.67 32.21
C LEU A 97 -3.32 -2.82 33.72
N GLU A 98 -2.09 -2.61 34.20
CA GLU A 98 -1.74 -2.64 35.61
C GLU A 98 -2.42 -1.51 36.39
N ILE A 99 -2.38 -0.27 35.88
CA ILE A 99 -3.10 0.87 36.46
C ILE A 99 -4.59 0.54 36.59
N ARG A 100 -5.19 0.00 35.53
CA ARG A 100 -6.61 -0.36 35.50
C ARG A 100 -6.94 -1.47 36.50
N LYS A 101 -6.06 -2.46 36.66
CA LYS A 101 -6.22 -3.52 37.66
C LYS A 101 -6.18 -2.94 39.07
N ALA A 102 -5.19 -2.10 39.37
CA ALA A 102 -5.04 -1.43 40.66
C ALA A 102 -6.24 -0.52 40.98
N GLU A 103 -6.79 0.18 39.99
CA GLU A 103 -8.00 0.98 40.13
C GLU A 103 -9.21 0.11 40.55
N ASN A 104 -9.40 -1.02 39.88
CA ASN A 104 -10.48 -1.96 40.20
C ASN A 104 -10.32 -2.59 41.59
N GLU A 105 -9.09 -2.94 42.00
CA GLU A 105 -8.80 -3.46 43.33
C GLU A 105 -9.05 -2.41 44.42
N THR A 106 -8.71 -1.16 44.15
CA THR A 106 -9.00 -0.02 45.05
C THR A 106 -10.51 0.21 45.17
N LYS A 107 -11.26 0.18 44.06
CA LYS A 107 -12.74 0.27 44.07
C LYS A 107 -13.38 -0.86 44.89
N ARG A 108 -12.77 -2.05 44.88
CA ARG A 108 -13.19 -3.22 45.67
C ARG A 108 -12.65 -3.22 47.11
N LYS A 109 -11.98 -2.15 47.56
CA LYS A 109 -11.30 -2.05 48.87
C LYS A 109 -10.25 -3.13 49.14
N LYS A 110 -9.70 -3.74 48.08
CA LYS A 110 -8.64 -4.76 48.16
C LYS A 110 -7.23 -4.17 48.16
N MET A 111 -7.10 -2.88 47.84
CA MET A 111 -5.83 -2.15 47.81
C MET A 111 -5.95 -0.84 48.59
N VAL A 112 -4.87 -0.46 49.29
CA VAL A 112 -4.79 0.79 50.05
C VAL A 112 -4.68 1.98 49.09
N LYS A 113 -5.41 3.07 49.38
CA LYS A 113 -5.41 4.27 48.52
C LYS A 113 -4.01 4.86 48.28
N LYS A 114 -3.13 4.81 49.29
CA LYS A 114 -1.74 5.26 49.20
C LYS A 114 -0.93 4.43 48.21
N THR A 115 -1.04 3.09 48.26
CA THR A 115 -0.31 2.20 47.35
C THR A 115 -0.80 2.38 45.91
N TYR A 116 -2.11 2.52 45.71
CA TYR A 116 -2.68 2.86 44.41
C TYR A 116 -2.12 4.16 43.84
N LYS A 117 -2.09 5.25 44.64
CA LYS A 117 -1.55 6.53 44.19
C LYS A 117 -0.08 6.43 43.77
N ASN A 118 0.74 5.73 44.55
CA ASN A 118 2.15 5.54 44.21
C ASN A 118 2.33 4.76 42.90
N LEU A 119 1.56 3.68 42.72
CA LEU A 119 1.57 2.88 41.48
C LEU A 119 1.11 3.71 40.28
N LEU A 120 0.01 4.47 40.45
CA LEU A 120 -0.51 5.36 39.41
C LEU A 120 0.55 6.36 38.97
N THR A 121 1.17 7.08 39.89
CA THR A 121 2.22 8.07 39.57
C THR A 121 3.43 7.42 38.92
N LYS A 122 3.90 6.29 39.44
CA LYS A 122 5.04 5.56 38.86
C LYS A 122 4.76 5.13 37.42
N ASN A 123 3.63 4.45 37.19
CA ASN A 123 3.31 3.88 35.89
C ASN A 123 2.93 4.95 34.86
N THR A 124 2.25 6.03 35.27
CA THR A 124 1.97 7.18 34.37
C THR A 124 3.26 7.86 33.93
N THR A 125 4.19 8.10 34.85
CA THR A 125 5.51 8.68 34.51
C THR A 125 6.26 7.80 33.51
N LYS A 126 6.28 6.47 33.73
CA LYS A 126 6.93 5.55 32.80
C LYS A 126 6.22 5.48 31.43
N ILE A 127 4.90 5.53 31.41
CA ILE A 127 4.12 5.63 30.16
C ILE A 127 4.51 6.90 29.38
N ASP A 128 4.65 8.03 30.06
CA ASP A 128 5.02 9.29 29.39
C ASP A 128 6.46 9.24 28.87
N GLN A 129 7.40 8.61 29.58
CA GLN A 129 8.75 8.32 29.05
C GLN A 129 8.70 7.46 27.79
N ILE A 130 7.94 6.35 27.82
CA ILE A 130 7.79 5.46 26.67
C ILE A 130 7.19 6.19 25.46
N LYS A 131 6.26 7.12 25.67
CA LYS A 131 5.67 7.92 24.59
C LYS A 131 6.72 8.78 23.87
N GLU A 132 7.72 9.27 24.57
CA GLU A 132 8.82 10.02 23.95
C GLU A 132 9.82 9.06 23.29
N GLU A 133 10.18 7.96 23.97
CA GLU A 133 11.11 6.95 23.45
C GLU A 133 10.62 6.27 22.17
N ILE A 134 9.30 6.10 21.99
CA ILE A 134 8.73 5.40 20.83
C ILE A 134 8.72 6.25 19.54
N ILE A 135 8.82 7.59 19.65
CA ILE A 135 8.74 8.53 18.52
C ILE A 135 9.75 8.22 17.40
N PRO A 136 11.07 8.08 17.66
CA PRO A 136 12.04 7.81 16.60
C PRO A 136 11.73 6.50 15.84
N PHE A 137 11.36 5.44 16.56
CA PHE A 137 11.01 4.16 15.95
C PHE A 137 9.74 4.26 15.11
N LYS A 138 8.72 4.96 15.62
CA LYS A 138 7.47 5.23 14.89
C LYS A 138 7.74 5.96 13.57
N LYS A 139 8.65 6.95 13.58
CA LYS A 139 9.02 7.72 12.39
C LYS A 139 9.68 6.84 11.32
N VAL A 140 10.67 6.03 11.70
CA VAL A 140 11.35 5.10 10.78
C VAL A 140 10.34 4.13 10.15
N LEU A 141 9.43 3.57 10.94
CA LEU A 141 8.42 2.65 10.45
C LEU A 141 7.44 3.30 9.47
N ILE A 142 6.95 4.51 9.76
CA ILE A 142 6.07 5.27 8.87
C ILE A 142 6.75 5.56 7.52
N GLU A 143 8.02 5.94 7.53
CA GLU A 143 8.80 6.28 6.34
C GLU A 143 9.14 5.03 5.49
N THR A 144 9.25 3.86 6.13
CA THR A 144 9.62 2.61 5.45
C THR A 144 8.50 2.09 4.54
N SER A 145 7.25 2.06 5.00
CA SER A 145 6.15 1.44 4.25
C SER A 145 4.78 1.97 4.65
N ASP A 146 3.88 2.08 3.67
CA ASP A 146 2.47 2.40 3.89
C ASP A 146 1.77 1.38 4.81
N THR A 147 2.20 0.12 4.79
CA THR A 147 1.67 -0.91 5.69
C THR A 147 1.91 -0.55 7.14
N TYR A 148 3.15 -0.16 7.49
CA TYR A 148 3.48 0.26 8.86
C TYR A 148 2.78 1.56 9.23
N ASN A 149 2.74 2.53 8.32
CA ASN A 149 2.00 3.77 8.51
C ASN A 149 0.52 3.50 8.87
N ASN A 150 -0.14 2.60 8.14
CA ASN A 150 -1.53 2.24 8.39
C ASN A 150 -1.72 1.54 9.74
N ILE A 151 -0.82 0.62 10.11
CA ILE A 151 -0.86 -0.06 11.42
C ILE A 151 -0.67 0.94 12.56
N ILE A 152 0.32 1.80 12.44
CA ILE A 152 0.65 2.82 13.45
C ILE A 152 -0.51 3.81 13.62
N LYS A 153 -1.07 4.32 12.53
CA LYS A 153 -2.27 5.18 12.57
C LYS A 153 -3.44 4.47 13.24
N LYS A 154 -3.64 3.18 12.93
CA LYS A 154 -4.71 2.38 13.55
C LYS A 154 -4.47 2.22 15.06
N LEU A 155 -3.23 2.00 15.50
CA LEU A 155 -2.88 1.95 16.92
C LEU A 155 -3.15 3.29 17.62
N ASP A 156 -2.77 4.42 17.02
CA ASP A 156 -3.03 5.76 17.57
C ASP A 156 -4.53 6.02 17.72
N ILE A 157 -5.32 5.66 16.71
CA ILE A 157 -6.79 5.77 16.74
C ILE A 157 -7.36 4.91 17.87
N LEU A 158 -6.91 3.67 18.01
CA LEU A 158 -7.37 2.76 19.06
C LEU A 158 -7.00 3.25 20.46
N ASP A 159 -5.82 3.84 20.63
CA ASP A 159 -5.41 4.44 21.90
C ASP A 159 -6.28 5.66 22.25
N ALA A 160 -6.54 6.54 21.28
CA ALA A 160 -7.45 7.68 21.47
C ALA A 160 -8.88 7.22 21.80
N GLU A 161 -9.37 6.19 21.11
CA GLU A 161 -10.67 5.58 21.39
C GLU A 161 -10.71 4.96 22.78
N ARG A 162 -9.64 4.27 23.20
CA ARG A 162 -9.53 3.68 24.54
C ARG A 162 -9.62 4.75 25.63
N ILE A 163 -8.95 5.89 25.45
CA ILE A 163 -9.01 7.04 26.37
C ILE A 163 -10.43 7.59 26.43
N SER A 164 -11.03 7.86 25.27
CA SER A 164 -12.41 8.37 25.16
C SER A 164 -13.44 7.48 25.85
N VAL A 165 -13.33 6.16 25.69
CA VAL A 165 -14.21 5.18 26.36
C VAL A 165 -13.97 5.18 27.87
N ASN A 166 -12.72 5.32 28.32
CA ASN A 166 -12.41 5.38 29.74
C ASN A 166 -12.96 6.65 30.40
N ASP A 167 -12.87 7.80 29.72
CA ASP A 167 -13.45 9.05 30.20
C ASP A 167 -14.98 8.97 30.25
N SER A 168 -15.59 8.32 29.27
CA SER A 168 -17.04 8.04 29.26
C SER A 168 -17.46 7.18 30.45
N LEU A 169 -16.69 6.14 30.79
CA LEU A 169 -16.91 5.31 31.98
C LEU A 169 -16.78 6.12 33.28
N ASN A 170 -15.74 6.95 33.40
CA ASN A 170 -15.51 7.80 34.57
C ASN A 170 -16.63 8.83 34.76
N LEU A 171 -17.07 9.45 33.66
CA LEU A 171 -18.19 10.39 33.67
C LEU A 171 -19.50 9.69 34.06
N LEU A 172 -19.77 8.51 33.52
CA LEU A 172 -20.93 7.70 33.85
C LEU A 172 -20.95 7.33 35.34
N GLU A 173 -19.83 6.86 35.87
CA GLU A 173 -19.67 6.54 37.30
C GLU A 173 -19.88 7.78 38.18
N SER A 174 -19.33 8.94 37.79
CA SER A 174 -19.54 10.19 38.52
C SER A 174 -21.00 10.65 38.50
N ARG A 175 -21.71 10.51 37.37
CA ARG A 175 -23.13 10.85 37.27
C ARG A 175 -24.00 9.93 38.12
N TYR A 176 -23.70 8.63 38.12
CA TYR A 176 -24.39 7.66 38.96
C TYR A 176 -24.24 7.98 40.45
N LYS A 177 -23.01 8.22 40.90
CA LYS A 177 -22.71 8.59 42.30
C LYS A 177 -23.40 9.88 42.76
N ARG A 178 -23.68 10.79 41.83
CA ARG A 178 -24.39 12.07 42.08
C ARG A 178 -25.92 11.95 41.94
N GLY A 179 -26.46 10.75 41.70
CA GLY A 179 -27.91 10.55 41.50
C GLY A 179 -28.45 11.13 40.20
N LYS A 180 -27.59 11.48 39.24
CA LYS A 180 -27.97 12.14 37.97
C LYS A 180 -28.33 11.14 36.86
N LEU A 181 -28.64 9.89 37.20
CA LEU A 181 -29.05 8.86 36.25
C LEU A 181 -30.47 8.39 36.56
N PRO A 182 -31.28 8.10 35.53
CA PRO A 182 -32.69 7.77 35.69
C PRO A 182 -32.91 6.45 36.44
N SER A 183 -31.99 5.48 36.34
CA SER A 183 -32.09 4.21 37.06
C SER A 183 -30.76 3.48 37.16
N LYS A 184 -30.67 2.52 38.10
CA LYS A 184 -29.55 1.58 38.20
C LYS A 184 -29.41 0.71 36.94
N ALA A 185 -30.53 0.31 36.34
CA ALA A 185 -30.54 -0.47 35.12
C ALA A 185 -29.93 0.30 33.93
N ALA A 186 -30.21 1.60 33.83
CA ALA A 186 -29.60 2.46 32.81
C ALA A 186 -28.07 2.57 32.98
N TYR A 187 -27.60 2.72 34.23
CA TYR A 187 -26.17 2.70 34.54
C TYR A 187 -25.51 1.38 34.14
N GLN A 188 -26.11 0.25 34.52
CA GLN A 188 -25.58 -1.09 34.22
C GLN A 188 -25.43 -1.29 32.71
N LYS A 189 -26.51 -1.03 31.95
CA LYS A 189 -26.53 -1.19 30.49
C LYS A 189 -25.46 -0.36 29.79
N LEU A 190 -25.33 0.92 30.15
CA LEU A 190 -24.31 1.80 29.56
C LEU A 190 -22.89 1.38 29.96
N SER A 191 -22.69 0.97 31.21
CA SER A 191 -21.40 0.49 31.68
C SER A 191 -20.96 -0.76 30.92
N ASP A 192 -21.88 -1.71 30.73
CA ASP A 192 -21.62 -2.96 30.01
C ASP A 192 -21.28 -2.69 28.54
N ASP A 193 -21.95 -1.74 27.88
CA ASP A 193 -21.63 -1.34 26.51
C ASP A 193 -20.21 -0.76 26.41
N PHE A 194 -19.87 0.19 27.27
CA PHE A 194 -18.52 0.75 27.32
C PHE A 194 -17.46 -0.30 27.67
N PHE A 195 -17.73 -1.22 28.57
CA PHE A 195 -16.81 -2.32 28.89
C PHE A 195 -16.61 -3.26 27.70
N ASN A 196 -17.68 -3.60 26.98
CA ASN A 196 -17.60 -4.42 25.78
C ASN A 196 -16.80 -3.73 24.67
N ARG A 197 -17.02 -2.43 24.47
CA ARG A 197 -16.25 -1.62 23.51
C ARG A 197 -14.78 -1.57 23.90
N ARG A 198 -14.45 -1.27 25.15
CA ARG A 198 -13.06 -1.27 25.66
C ARG A 198 -12.40 -2.63 25.48
N LYS A 199 -13.11 -3.72 25.76
CA LYS A 199 -12.61 -5.10 25.58
C LYS A 199 -12.28 -5.41 24.12
N LYS A 200 -13.09 -4.94 23.17
CA LYS A 200 -12.80 -5.06 21.73
C LYS A 200 -11.53 -4.29 21.38
N ILE A 201 -11.42 -3.03 21.82
CA ILE A 201 -10.24 -2.19 21.59
C ILE A 201 -8.98 -2.86 22.15
N ASP A 202 -8.99 -3.30 23.42
CA ASP A 202 -7.83 -3.93 24.06
C ASP A 202 -7.39 -5.21 23.31
N ARG A 203 -8.34 -5.99 22.77
CA ARG A 203 -8.04 -7.16 21.94
C ARG A 203 -7.41 -6.77 20.61
N THR A 204 -7.95 -5.77 19.93
CA THR A 204 -7.41 -5.31 18.64
C THR A 204 -6.02 -4.71 18.82
N ILE A 205 -5.80 -3.90 19.86
CA ILE A 205 -4.48 -3.41 20.24
C ILE A 205 -3.54 -4.59 20.50
N GLY A 206 -3.99 -5.59 21.29
CA GLY A 206 -3.29 -6.84 21.58
C GLY A 206 -2.82 -7.60 20.34
N TYR A 207 -3.67 -7.69 19.34
CA TYR A 207 -3.37 -8.37 18.08
C TYR A 207 -2.36 -7.58 17.24
N LEU A 208 -2.57 -6.28 17.08
CA LEU A 208 -1.79 -5.44 16.17
C LEU A 208 -0.32 -5.28 16.59
N HIS A 209 -0.02 -5.21 17.89
CA HIS A 209 1.37 -5.11 18.33
C HIS A 209 2.11 -6.46 18.33
N ARG A 210 1.40 -7.59 18.53
CA ARG A 210 2.02 -8.92 18.48
C ARG A 210 2.21 -9.44 17.07
N ASN A 211 1.31 -9.08 16.15
CA ASN A 211 1.38 -9.44 14.75
C ASN A 211 1.30 -8.19 13.86
N PRO A 212 2.32 -7.32 13.84
CA PRO A 212 2.33 -6.16 12.94
C PRO A 212 2.57 -6.55 11.46
N PHE A 213 2.73 -7.84 11.15
CA PHE A 213 3.13 -8.34 9.83
C PHE A 213 2.18 -9.38 9.24
N SER A 214 1.08 -9.72 9.94
CA SER A 214 0.08 -10.69 9.46
C SER A 214 -0.93 -10.09 8.51
#